data_AF-A0A2V8FV36-F1
#
_entry.id   AF-A0A2V8FV36-F1
#
_cell.length_a   1.000
_cell.length_b   1.000
_cell.length_c   1.000
_cell.angle_alpha   90.00
_cell.angle_beta   90.00
_cell.angle_gamma   90.00
#
_symmetry.space_group_name_H-M   'P 1'
#
loop_
_entity.id
_entity.type
_entity.pdbx_description
1 polymer ?
#
loop_
_entity_poly.entity_id
_entity_poly.type
_entity_poly.pdbx_seq_one_letter_code
_entity_poly.pdbx_strand_id
1 'polypeptide(L)'
;MKFPDPWEGVPADRRLDFTVIREPIESLAEATILGVERALPVALQAVPGSLAVLLMLAKLVETTFSTIRYICAEKPEDPARRISFATSTPPLLRSMLDAIYTLIFIGEDPPTRFKWYYNAGWRELREEYDRHVQRYSGKTEWKAWLAGYGTHLATLEGQWVTAHEAANPKAIRRWPTPSNMVSSGMLTADAQTFLDYMRDWFYREFSQDDHLSLPGLIRRGSNFLRPADDSRKESTWKKLRSDWVTYAVVLFLAFLTEMVLLCNLDLRPRCSYIWGILKEYSSMAAEVYEARYETKLMA
;
A
#
# COMPACT_ATOMS: atom_id res chain seq x y z
N MET A 1 -19.95 3.10 31.89
CA MET A 1 -18.55 2.63 32.04
C MET A 1 -17.63 3.79 31.66
N LYS A 2 -16.79 4.31 32.56
CA LYS A 2 -15.81 5.35 32.21
C LYS A 2 -14.57 4.66 31.63
N PHE A 3 -14.41 4.71 30.31
CA PHE A 3 -13.19 4.25 29.67
C PHE A 3 -12.06 5.27 29.91
N PRO A 4 -10.81 4.83 30.13
CA PRO A 4 -9.68 5.73 30.29
C PRO A 4 -9.51 6.64 29.05
N ASP A 5 -8.86 7.78 29.23
CA ASP A 5 -8.51 8.65 28.11
C ASP A 5 -7.58 7.88 27.15
N PRO A 6 -7.94 7.79 25.86
CA PRO A 6 -7.22 6.93 24.91
C PRO A 6 -5.79 7.42 24.60
N TRP A 7 -5.50 8.70 24.81
CA TRP A 7 -4.19 9.29 24.58
C TRP A 7 -3.32 9.24 25.85
N GLU A 8 -3.90 9.60 26.99
CA GLU A 8 -3.17 9.57 28.27
C GLU A 8 -2.84 8.15 28.72
N GLY A 9 -3.53 7.14 28.19
CA GLY A 9 -3.17 5.72 28.38
C GLY A 9 -1.87 5.29 27.70
N VAL A 10 -1.30 6.09 26.79
CA VAL A 10 -0.01 5.80 26.13
C VAL A 10 1.12 6.55 26.85
N PRO A 11 2.07 5.86 27.50
CA PRO A 11 3.20 6.50 28.18
C PRO A 11 4.00 7.40 27.24
N ALA A 12 4.47 8.56 27.73
CA ALA A 12 5.11 9.57 26.89
C ALA A 12 6.41 9.08 26.22
N ASP A 13 7.19 8.26 26.92
CA ASP A 13 8.40 7.58 26.45
C ASP A 13 8.12 6.49 25.41
N ARG A 14 6.87 6.03 25.32
CA ARG A 14 6.39 5.07 24.32
C ARG A 14 5.73 5.75 23.12
N ARG A 15 5.63 7.09 23.10
CA ARG A 15 5.14 7.87 21.96
C ARG A 15 6.32 8.11 21.01
N LEU A 16 6.25 7.57 19.80
CA LEU A 16 7.28 7.74 18.80
C LEU A 16 7.41 9.22 18.40
N ASP A 17 8.55 9.83 18.73
CA ASP A 17 8.97 11.08 18.09
C ASP A 17 9.48 10.73 16.69
N PHE A 18 8.70 11.12 15.68
CA PHE A 18 9.01 10.80 14.29
C PHE A 18 10.38 11.35 13.84
N THR A 19 10.92 12.38 14.48
CA THR A 19 12.26 12.90 14.17
C THR A 19 13.37 11.86 14.36
N VAL A 20 13.18 10.88 15.25
CA VAL A 20 14.14 9.80 15.51
C VAL A 20 14.33 8.88 14.29
N ILE A 21 13.29 8.71 13.48
CA ILE A 21 13.28 7.79 12.33
C ILE A 21 13.17 8.48 10.97
N ARG A 22 12.90 9.79 10.96
CA ARG A 22 12.61 10.54 9.73
C ARG A 22 13.72 10.43 8.68
N GLU A 23 14.92 10.84 9.03
CA GLU A 23 16.05 10.82 8.09
C GLU A 23 16.39 9.38 7.66
N PRO A 24 16.49 8.40 8.59
CA PRO A 24 16.77 7.03 8.19
C PRO A 24 15.76 6.45 7.20
N ILE A 25 14.45 6.68 7.41
CA ILE A 25 13.41 6.13 6.54
C ILE A 25 13.32 6.87 5.20
N GLU A 26 13.52 8.19 5.18
CA GLU A 26 13.57 8.98 3.94
C GLU A 26 14.79 8.58 3.09
N SER A 27 15.97 8.47 3.72
CA SER A 27 17.21 8.03 3.07
C SER A 27 17.13 6.60 2.54
N LEU A 28 16.49 5.68 3.28
CA LEU A 28 16.24 4.32 2.80
C LEU A 28 15.29 4.32 1.60
N ALA A 29 14.21 5.11 1.63
CA ALA A 29 13.25 5.19 0.54
C ALA A 29 13.92 5.70 -0.75
N GLU A 30 14.66 6.80 -0.66
CA GLU A 30 15.42 7.37 -1.78
C GLU A 30 16.41 6.35 -2.35
N ALA A 31 17.23 5.74 -1.49
CA ALA A 31 18.21 4.74 -1.90
C ALA A 31 17.55 3.51 -2.54
N THR A 32 16.41 3.07 -2.04
CA THR A 32 15.64 1.94 -2.60
C THR A 32 15.11 2.28 -3.99
N ILE A 33 14.49 3.45 -4.16
CA ILE A 33 13.94 3.89 -5.45
C ILE A 33 15.05 4.05 -6.49
N LEU A 34 16.16 4.72 -6.13
CA LEU A 34 17.32 4.87 -7.01
C LEU A 34 17.97 3.51 -7.33
N GLY A 35 18.00 2.59 -6.36
CA GLY A 35 18.50 1.23 -6.54
C GLY A 35 17.67 0.44 -7.56
N VAL A 36 16.34 0.51 -7.47
CA VAL A 36 15.43 -0.10 -8.44
C VAL A 36 15.63 0.49 -9.84
N GLU A 37 15.77 1.81 -9.92
CA GLU A 37 15.94 2.53 -11.19
C GLU A 37 17.27 2.18 -11.89
N ARG A 38 18.37 2.07 -11.12
CA ARG A 38 19.73 2.01 -11.67
C ARG A 38 20.37 0.63 -11.63
N ALA A 39 19.94 -0.24 -10.72
CA ALA A 39 20.64 -1.45 -10.35
C ALA A 39 19.70 -2.66 -10.19
N LEU A 40 18.61 -2.71 -10.98
CA LEU A 40 17.70 -3.85 -10.97
C LEU A 40 18.47 -5.16 -11.29
N PRO A 41 18.25 -6.28 -10.60
CA PRO A 41 18.90 -7.55 -10.92
C PRO A 41 18.67 -7.99 -12.37
N VAL A 42 19.69 -8.60 -13.00
CA VAL A 42 19.61 -9.09 -14.40
C VAL A 42 18.39 -9.98 -14.64
N ALA A 43 18.07 -10.85 -13.68
CA ALA A 43 16.91 -11.73 -13.77
C ALA A 43 15.58 -10.95 -13.87
N LEU A 44 15.46 -9.82 -13.16
CA LEU A 44 14.29 -8.95 -13.24
C LEU A 44 14.32 -8.04 -14.46
N GLN A 45 15.49 -7.54 -14.87
CA GLN A 45 15.64 -6.77 -16.12
C GLN A 45 15.19 -7.56 -17.35
N ALA A 46 15.40 -8.88 -17.35
CA ALA A 46 14.96 -9.77 -18.42
C ALA A 46 13.44 -9.96 -18.48
N VAL A 47 12.69 -9.58 -17.44
CA VAL A 47 11.23 -9.69 -17.40
C VAL A 47 10.60 -8.39 -17.93
N PRO A 48 9.88 -8.42 -19.07
CA PRO A 48 9.28 -7.22 -19.65
C PRO A 48 8.37 -6.47 -18.66
N GLY A 49 8.57 -5.16 -18.56
CA GLY A 49 7.75 -4.25 -17.74
C GLY A 49 8.01 -4.32 -16.22
N SER A 50 8.92 -5.20 -15.75
CA SER A 50 9.24 -5.33 -14.32
C SER A 50 9.68 -4.00 -13.69
N LEU A 51 10.61 -3.29 -14.33
CA LEU A 51 11.11 -2.00 -13.87
C LEU A 51 9.98 -0.97 -13.73
N ALA A 52 9.08 -0.91 -14.71
CA ALA A 52 7.98 0.05 -14.70
C ALA A 52 7.01 -0.24 -13.55
N VAL A 53 6.60 -1.49 -13.35
CA VAL A 53 5.72 -1.87 -12.22
C VAL A 53 6.38 -1.59 -10.89
N LEU A 54 7.65 -1.99 -10.71
CA LEU A 54 8.39 -1.79 -9.46
C LEU A 54 8.56 -0.31 -9.12
N LEU A 55 8.92 0.52 -10.10
CA LEU A 55 9.03 1.97 -9.89
C LEU A 55 7.68 2.63 -9.64
N MET A 56 6.61 2.21 -10.34
CA MET A 56 5.26 2.71 -10.10
C MET A 56 4.80 2.39 -8.68
N LEU A 57 4.99 1.14 -8.22
CA LEU A 57 4.68 0.74 -6.84
C LEU A 57 5.49 1.56 -5.82
N ALA A 58 6.80 1.69 -6.03
CA ALA A 58 7.66 2.41 -5.11
C ALA A 58 7.29 3.90 -4.98
N LYS A 59 7.09 4.58 -6.11
CA LYS A 59 6.69 6.00 -6.13
C LYS A 59 5.28 6.22 -5.59
N LEU A 60 4.35 5.30 -5.88
CA LEU A 60 2.99 5.35 -5.33
C LEU A 60 3.01 5.24 -3.81
N VAL A 61 3.74 4.26 -3.27
CA VAL A 61 3.84 4.03 -1.83
C VAL A 61 4.57 5.18 -1.12
N GLU A 62 5.66 5.70 -1.68
CA GLU A 62 6.36 6.90 -1.17
C GLU A 62 5.44 8.13 -1.13
N THR A 63 4.71 8.39 -2.23
CA THR A 63 3.76 9.51 -2.30
C THR A 63 2.63 9.34 -1.30
N THR A 64 2.14 8.11 -1.12
CA THR A 64 1.10 7.77 -0.16
C THR A 64 1.58 8.03 1.27
N PHE A 65 2.78 7.55 1.62
CA PHE A 65 3.40 7.78 2.92
C PHE A 65 3.65 9.28 3.18
N SER A 66 4.15 10.00 2.18
CA SER A 66 4.36 11.45 2.25
C SER A 66 3.06 12.22 2.47
N THR A 67 1.98 11.78 1.84
CA THR A 67 0.63 12.35 2.03
C THR A 67 0.16 12.14 3.46
N ILE A 68 0.26 10.91 3.99
CA ILE A 68 -0.11 10.59 5.37
C ILE A 68 0.67 11.46 6.35
N ARG A 69 1.99 11.56 6.17
CA ARG A 69 2.84 12.43 6.98
C ARG A 69 2.40 13.88 6.90
N TYR A 70 2.13 14.40 5.69
CA TYR A 70 1.72 15.79 5.53
C TYR A 70 0.43 16.07 6.30
N ILE A 71 -0.61 15.25 6.15
CA ILE A 71 -1.91 15.47 6.79
C ILE A 71 -1.89 15.17 8.30
N CYS A 72 -0.96 14.34 8.77
CA CYS A 72 -0.79 14.00 10.19
C CYS A 72 0.32 14.79 10.91
N ALA A 73 1.03 15.68 10.23
CA ALA A 73 2.12 16.41 10.86
C ALA A 73 1.63 17.37 11.95
N GLU A 74 2.38 17.45 13.04
CA GLU A 74 2.18 18.45 14.09
C GLU A 74 2.99 19.73 13.84
N LYS A 75 4.09 19.61 13.09
CA LYS A 75 5.05 20.69 12.87
C LYS A 75 5.45 20.78 11.38
N PRO A 76 5.69 22.00 10.84
CA PRO A 76 5.33 23.27 11.45
C PRO A 76 3.81 23.39 11.66
N GLU A 77 3.37 24.31 12.51
CA GLU A 77 1.92 24.56 12.65
C GLU A 77 1.36 25.01 11.30
N ASP A 78 0.22 24.44 10.88
CA ASP A 78 -0.46 24.80 9.65
C ASP A 78 -1.98 24.84 9.94
N PRO A 79 -2.63 26.03 9.88
CA PRO A 79 -4.05 26.15 10.20
C PRO A 79 -4.96 25.43 9.20
N ALA A 80 -4.46 25.07 8.01
CA ALA A 80 -5.21 24.25 7.06
C ALA A 80 -5.20 22.76 7.44
N ARG A 81 -4.25 22.32 8.27
CA ARG A 81 -4.09 20.93 8.71
C ARG A 81 -4.87 20.64 9.98
N ARG A 82 -6.11 20.20 9.80
CA ARG A 82 -6.97 19.79 10.91
C ARG A 82 -6.59 18.39 11.39
N ILE A 83 -6.51 18.17 12.70
CA ILE A 83 -6.20 16.84 13.26
C ILE A 83 -7.19 15.75 12.81
N SER A 84 -8.44 16.12 12.51
CA SER A 84 -9.45 15.21 11.97
C SER A 84 -9.14 14.70 10.57
N PHE A 85 -8.22 15.31 9.82
CA PHE A 85 -7.76 14.78 8.53
C PHE A 85 -7.06 13.43 8.67
N ALA A 86 -6.60 13.07 9.87
CA ALA A 86 -6.12 11.73 10.17
C ALA A 86 -7.15 10.64 9.83
N THR A 87 -8.45 10.95 9.83
CA THR A 87 -9.54 10.01 9.43
C THR A 87 -9.53 9.65 7.95
N SER A 88 -8.77 10.35 7.12
CA SER A 88 -8.54 10.03 5.70
C SER A 88 -7.39 9.04 5.49
N THR A 89 -6.66 8.68 6.54
CA THR A 89 -5.47 7.82 6.46
C THR A 89 -5.77 6.35 6.16
N PRO A 90 -6.84 5.71 6.70
CA PRO A 90 -7.03 4.26 6.49
C PRO A 90 -7.11 3.81 5.01
N PRO A 91 -7.81 4.50 4.09
CA PRO A 91 -7.73 4.20 2.65
C PRO A 91 -6.31 4.26 2.06
N LEU A 92 -5.47 5.17 2.57
CA LEU A 92 -4.07 5.30 2.15
C LEU A 92 -3.23 4.12 2.68
N LEU A 93 -3.43 3.74 3.95
CA LEU A 93 -2.81 2.53 4.54
C LEU A 93 -3.24 1.26 3.78
N ARG A 94 -4.51 1.18 3.38
CA ARG A 94 -5.06 0.09 2.58
C ARG A 94 -4.32 -0.04 1.24
N SER A 95 -4.10 1.08 0.56
CA SER A 95 -3.33 1.11 -0.70
C SER A 95 -1.88 0.66 -0.52
N MET A 96 -1.22 1.03 0.59
CA MET A 96 0.14 0.54 0.90
C MET A 96 0.17 -0.98 1.12
N LEU A 97 -0.84 -1.54 1.80
CA LEU A 97 -0.97 -3.00 1.92
C LEU A 97 -1.17 -3.68 0.56
N ASP A 98 -1.99 -3.10 -0.32
CA ASP A 98 -2.18 -3.66 -1.67
C ASP A 98 -0.86 -3.71 -2.45
N ALA A 99 0.00 -2.70 -2.28
CA ALA A 99 1.33 -2.70 -2.85
C ALA A 99 2.23 -3.79 -2.24
N ILE A 100 2.23 -3.98 -0.92
CA ILE A 100 2.98 -5.06 -0.25
C ILE A 100 2.53 -6.44 -0.75
N TYR A 101 1.22 -6.69 -0.81
CA TYR A 101 0.66 -7.93 -1.31
C TYR A 101 1.04 -8.18 -2.76
N THR A 102 0.90 -7.16 -3.61
CA THR A 102 1.27 -7.22 -5.02
C THR A 102 2.75 -7.54 -5.18
N LEU A 103 3.62 -6.88 -4.40
CA LEU A 103 5.06 -7.05 -4.46
C LEU A 103 5.50 -8.46 -4.02
N ILE A 104 5.00 -8.94 -2.89
CA ILE A 104 5.28 -10.30 -2.40
C ILE A 104 4.73 -11.32 -3.38
N PHE A 105 3.49 -11.14 -3.84
CA PHE A 105 2.89 -12.04 -4.81
C PHE A 105 3.73 -12.09 -6.08
N ILE A 106 4.10 -10.96 -6.69
CA ILE A 106 4.96 -10.95 -7.88
C ILE A 106 6.32 -11.61 -7.59
N GLY A 107 6.91 -11.35 -6.43
CA GLY A 107 8.24 -11.83 -6.05
C GLY A 107 8.40 -13.35 -6.02
N GLU A 108 7.32 -14.10 -5.84
CA GLU A 108 7.34 -15.57 -5.80
C GLU A 108 7.49 -16.23 -7.19
N ASP A 109 7.06 -15.56 -8.26
CA ASP A 109 7.32 -15.98 -9.65
C ASP A 109 7.30 -14.76 -10.58
N PRO A 110 8.38 -13.95 -10.58
CA PRO A 110 8.39 -12.68 -11.30
C PRO A 110 8.11 -12.81 -12.81
N PRO A 111 8.75 -13.75 -13.56
CA PRO A 111 8.51 -13.86 -15.01
C PRO A 111 7.04 -14.06 -15.37
N THR A 112 6.34 -14.93 -14.64
CA THR A 112 4.91 -15.20 -14.90
C THR A 112 4.01 -14.08 -14.40
N ARG A 113 4.28 -13.56 -13.19
CA ARG A 113 3.34 -12.66 -12.51
C ARG A 113 3.38 -11.23 -13.02
N PHE A 114 4.53 -10.73 -13.49
CA PHE A 114 4.56 -9.46 -14.21
C PHE A 114 3.75 -9.52 -15.51
N LYS A 115 3.92 -10.58 -16.30
CA LYS A 115 3.11 -10.79 -17.51
C LYS A 115 1.62 -10.86 -17.18
N TRP A 116 1.25 -11.65 -16.18
CA TRP A 116 -0.14 -11.74 -15.74
C TRP A 116 -0.69 -10.38 -15.29
N TYR A 117 0.07 -9.59 -14.55
CA TYR A 117 -0.33 -8.24 -14.12
C TYR A 117 -0.73 -7.36 -15.32
N TYR A 118 0.12 -7.31 -16.35
CA TYR A 118 -0.17 -6.53 -17.56
C TYR A 118 -1.36 -7.08 -18.36
N ASN A 119 -1.43 -8.40 -18.57
CA ASN A 119 -2.55 -8.99 -19.30
C ASN A 119 -3.88 -8.73 -18.58
N ALA A 120 -3.91 -8.89 -17.26
CA ALA A 120 -5.07 -8.61 -16.43
C ALA A 120 -5.47 -7.13 -16.49
N GLY A 121 -4.52 -6.21 -16.39
CA GLY A 121 -4.77 -4.77 -16.51
C GLY A 121 -5.37 -4.40 -17.87
N TRP A 122 -4.83 -4.95 -18.97
CA TRP A 122 -5.41 -4.76 -20.29
C TRP A 122 -6.84 -5.31 -20.37
N ARG A 123 -7.09 -6.51 -19.84
CA ARG A 123 -8.43 -7.11 -19.81
C ARG A 123 -9.42 -6.19 -19.09
N GLU A 124 -9.05 -5.64 -17.94
CA GLU A 124 -9.92 -4.76 -17.14
C GLU A 124 -10.24 -3.46 -17.88
N LEU A 125 -9.25 -2.83 -18.50
CA LEU A 125 -9.42 -1.66 -19.34
C LEU A 125 -10.32 -1.95 -20.55
N ARG A 126 -10.18 -3.13 -21.18
CA ARG A 126 -11.06 -3.56 -22.28
C ARG A 126 -12.49 -3.76 -21.82
N GLU A 127 -12.71 -4.47 -20.71
CA GLU A 127 -14.04 -4.68 -20.16
C GLU A 127 -14.72 -3.35 -19.77
N GLU A 128 -13.95 -2.38 -19.27
CA GLU A 128 -14.45 -1.03 -19.00
C GLU A 128 -14.78 -0.26 -20.26
N TYR A 129 -13.88 -0.27 -21.26
CA TYR A 129 -14.11 0.35 -22.55
C TYR A 129 -15.40 -0.17 -23.21
N ASP A 130 -15.59 -1.49 -23.25
CA ASP A 130 -16.79 -2.11 -23.85
C ASP A 130 -18.07 -1.66 -23.12
N ARG A 131 -18.05 -1.57 -21.77
CA ARG A 131 -19.18 -1.01 -21.00
C ARG A 131 -19.46 0.44 -21.38
N HIS A 132 -18.43 1.25 -21.57
CA HIS A 132 -18.61 2.65 -21.96
C HIS A 132 -19.15 2.78 -23.38
N VAL A 133 -18.63 2.03 -24.34
CA VAL A 133 -19.14 2.01 -25.72
C VAL A 133 -20.61 1.62 -25.73
N GLN A 134 -20.99 0.56 -25.02
CA GLN A 134 -22.37 0.09 -24.94
C GLN A 134 -23.32 1.18 -24.41
N ARG A 135 -22.88 1.96 -23.42
CA ARG A 135 -23.71 2.95 -22.73
C ARG A 135 -23.69 4.34 -23.37
N TYR A 136 -22.60 4.72 -24.04
CA TYR A 136 -22.33 6.12 -24.40
C TYR A 136 -22.00 6.37 -25.88
N SER A 137 -21.85 5.35 -26.73
CA SER A 137 -21.45 5.53 -28.14
C SER A 137 -22.41 6.37 -29.00
N GLY A 138 -23.71 6.41 -28.66
CA GLY A 138 -24.70 7.23 -29.34
C GLY A 138 -24.69 8.71 -28.93
N LYS A 139 -23.81 9.11 -28.00
CA LYS A 139 -23.77 10.45 -27.42
C LYS A 139 -22.57 11.24 -27.92
N THR A 140 -22.83 12.34 -28.62
CA THR A 140 -21.78 13.14 -29.28
C THR A 140 -20.72 13.63 -28.30
N GLU A 141 -21.09 13.98 -27.08
CA GLU A 141 -20.17 14.46 -26.04
C GLU A 141 -19.15 13.40 -25.58
N TRP A 142 -19.43 12.11 -25.80
CA TRP A 142 -18.53 11.00 -25.44
C TRP A 142 -17.62 10.54 -26.57
N LYS A 143 -17.88 10.96 -27.82
CA LYS A 143 -17.18 10.44 -29.00
C LYS A 143 -15.67 10.63 -28.93
N ALA A 144 -15.20 11.82 -28.55
CA ALA A 144 -13.77 12.12 -28.46
C ALA A 144 -13.08 11.30 -27.36
N TRP A 145 -13.73 11.17 -26.19
CA TRP A 145 -13.20 10.39 -25.08
C TRP A 145 -13.11 8.89 -25.43
N LEU A 146 -14.16 8.31 -26.03
CA LEU A 146 -14.17 6.91 -26.47
C LEU A 146 -13.12 6.63 -27.55
N ALA A 147 -12.87 7.57 -28.47
CA ALA A 147 -11.81 7.43 -29.46
C ALA A 147 -10.42 7.43 -28.80
N GLY A 148 -10.20 8.31 -27.82
CA GLY A 148 -8.97 8.38 -27.03
C GLY A 148 -8.73 7.08 -26.24
N TYR A 149 -9.75 6.59 -25.53
CA TYR A 149 -9.66 5.32 -24.80
C TYR A 149 -9.34 4.17 -25.76
N GLY A 150 -10.05 4.06 -26.88
CA GLY A 150 -9.80 3.00 -27.87
C GLY A 150 -8.36 3.03 -28.42
N THR A 151 -7.81 4.21 -28.67
CA THR A 151 -6.41 4.38 -29.11
C THR A 151 -5.41 3.91 -28.05
N HIS A 152 -5.65 4.28 -26.80
CA HIS A 152 -4.83 3.84 -25.69
C HIS A 152 -4.87 2.31 -25.55
N LEU A 153 -6.06 1.71 -25.65
CA LEU A 153 -6.24 0.27 -25.52
C LEU A 153 -5.55 -0.51 -26.64
N ALA A 154 -5.62 -0.04 -27.88
CA ALA A 154 -4.91 -0.63 -29.02
C ALA A 154 -3.38 -0.58 -28.85
N THR A 155 -2.86 0.48 -28.22
CA THR A 155 -1.43 0.61 -27.90
C THR A 155 -0.99 -0.45 -26.89
N LEU A 156 -1.79 -0.68 -25.85
CA LEU A 156 -1.51 -1.69 -24.83
C LEU A 156 -1.68 -3.12 -25.36
N GLU A 157 -2.66 -3.34 -26.24
CA GLU A 157 -2.89 -4.65 -26.87
C GLU A 157 -1.63 -5.14 -27.58
N GLY A 158 -1.02 -4.30 -28.41
CA GLY A 158 0.20 -4.65 -29.16
C GLY A 158 1.46 -4.90 -28.31
N GLN A 159 1.42 -4.56 -27.02
CA GLN A 159 2.55 -4.74 -26.10
C GLN A 159 2.41 -5.99 -25.23
N TRP A 160 1.20 -6.26 -24.73
CA TRP A 160 1.01 -7.20 -23.62
C TRP A 160 0.15 -8.40 -23.97
N VAL A 161 -0.64 -8.34 -25.04
CA VAL A 161 -1.71 -9.31 -25.29
C VAL A 161 -1.55 -9.95 -26.66
N THR A 162 -1.79 -11.25 -26.75
CA THR A 162 -1.78 -11.97 -28.03
C THR A 162 -3.06 -11.72 -28.82
N ALA A 163 -3.04 -11.90 -30.15
CA ALA A 163 -4.25 -11.78 -30.97
C ALA A 163 -5.40 -12.71 -30.50
N HIS A 164 -5.07 -13.89 -29.97
CA HIS A 164 -6.06 -14.81 -29.42
C HIS A 164 -6.71 -14.26 -28.14
N GLU A 165 -5.91 -13.77 -27.21
CA GLU A 165 -6.40 -13.15 -25.98
C GLU A 165 -7.17 -11.84 -26.27
N ALA A 166 -6.75 -11.08 -27.28
CA ALA A 166 -7.43 -9.86 -27.70
C ALA A 166 -8.83 -10.13 -28.27
N ALA A 167 -8.96 -11.21 -29.06
CA ALA A 167 -10.22 -11.69 -29.58
C ALA A 167 -11.13 -12.29 -28.50
N ASN A 168 -10.56 -12.83 -27.42
CA ASN A 168 -11.29 -13.39 -26.28
C ASN A 168 -10.73 -12.91 -24.93
N PRO A 169 -11.05 -11.67 -24.49
CA PRO A 169 -10.50 -11.12 -23.24
C PRO A 169 -10.81 -11.95 -22.00
N LYS A 170 -11.89 -12.76 -22.02
CA LYS A 170 -12.25 -13.65 -20.91
C LYS A 170 -11.26 -14.81 -20.71
N ALA A 171 -10.43 -15.13 -21.72
CA ALA A 171 -9.36 -16.13 -21.60
C ALA A 171 -8.22 -15.65 -20.70
N ILE A 172 -8.02 -14.34 -20.57
CA ILE A 172 -7.03 -13.77 -19.66
C ILE A 172 -7.57 -13.85 -18.23
N ARG A 173 -6.81 -14.36 -17.27
CA ARG A 173 -7.23 -14.36 -15.84
C ARG A 173 -7.17 -12.94 -15.26
N ARG A 174 -8.18 -12.53 -14.47
CA ARG A 174 -8.13 -11.25 -13.72
C ARG A 174 -6.99 -11.23 -12.70
N TRP A 175 -6.51 -10.03 -12.36
CA TRP A 175 -5.57 -9.88 -11.28
C TRP A 175 -6.26 -10.29 -9.96
N PRO A 176 -5.64 -11.14 -9.12
CA PRO A 176 -6.28 -11.58 -7.91
C PRO A 176 -6.39 -10.41 -6.93
N THR A 177 -7.51 -10.33 -6.22
CA THR A 177 -7.56 -9.50 -5.01
C THR A 177 -6.57 -10.06 -3.98
N PRO A 178 -6.11 -9.25 -3.01
CA PRO A 178 -5.24 -9.71 -1.93
C PRO A 178 -5.77 -10.95 -1.19
N SER A 179 -7.08 -11.03 -0.91
CA SER A 179 -7.69 -12.24 -0.34
C SER A 179 -7.55 -13.46 -1.28
N ASN A 180 -7.72 -13.26 -2.59
CA ASN A 180 -7.54 -14.31 -3.59
C ASN A 180 -6.06 -14.68 -3.80
N MET A 181 -5.11 -13.75 -3.62
CA MET A 181 -3.67 -14.04 -3.66
C MET A 181 -3.32 -15.02 -2.55
N VAL A 182 -3.79 -14.72 -1.34
CA VAL A 182 -3.62 -15.57 -0.15
C VAL A 182 -4.32 -16.91 -0.31
N SER A 183 -5.52 -16.98 -0.88
CA SER A 183 -6.19 -18.28 -1.06
C SER A 183 -5.79 -19.04 -2.34
N SER A 184 -4.81 -18.55 -3.11
CA SER A 184 -4.52 -19.08 -4.45
C SER A 184 -3.73 -20.39 -4.47
N GLY A 185 -3.02 -20.72 -3.37
CA GLY A 185 -2.02 -21.79 -3.36
C GLY A 185 -0.77 -21.48 -4.20
N MET A 186 -0.58 -20.23 -4.62
CA MET A 186 0.58 -19.79 -5.41
C MET A 186 1.70 -19.17 -4.56
N LEU A 187 1.51 -19.06 -3.25
CA LEU A 187 2.52 -18.54 -2.33
C LEU A 187 3.28 -19.70 -1.69
N THR A 188 4.57 -19.51 -1.42
CA THR A 188 5.32 -20.31 -0.47
C THR A 188 4.64 -20.26 0.91
N ALA A 189 4.85 -21.29 1.73
CA ALA A 189 4.26 -21.36 3.07
C ALA A 189 4.63 -20.13 3.93
N ASP A 190 5.86 -19.65 3.82
CA ASP A 190 6.34 -18.45 4.53
C ASP A 190 5.59 -17.18 4.08
N ALA A 191 5.52 -16.91 2.77
CA ALA A 191 4.79 -15.75 2.24
C ALA A 191 3.29 -15.83 2.53
N GLN A 192 2.71 -17.03 2.44
CA GLN A 192 1.32 -17.31 2.79
C GLN A 192 1.03 -16.94 4.25
N THR A 193 1.81 -17.48 5.19
CA THR A 193 1.63 -17.22 6.62
C THR A 193 1.75 -15.74 6.94
N PHE A 194 2.74 -15.05 6.36
CA PHE A 194 2.90 -13.62 6.56
C PHE A 194 1.73 -12.82 5.99
N LEU A 195 1.30 -13.09 4.77
CA LEU A 195 0.17 -12.37 4.18
C LEU A 195 -1.16 -12.67 4.89
N ASP A 196 -1.36 -13.89 5.41
CA ASP A 196 -2.48 -14.21 6.30
C ASP A 196 -2.46 -13.35 7.58
N TYR A 197 -1.30 -13.20 8.23
CA TYR A 197 -1.13 -12.29 9.37
C TYR A 197 -1.48 -10.83 8.97
N MET A 198 -0.90 -10.33 7.88
CA MET A 198 -1.19 -8.97 7.39
C MET A 198 -2.67 -8.79 7.04
N ARG A 199 -3.34 -9.85 6.58
CA ARG A 199 -4.77 -9.83 6.26
C ARG A 199 -5.58 -9.58 7.52
N ASP A 200 -5.35 -10.40 8.53
CA ASP A 200 -6.22 -10.47 9.70
C ASP A 200 -6.02 -9.27 10.64
N TRP A 201 -4.79 -8.75 10.73
CA TRP A 201 -4.47 -7.65 11.63
C TRP A 201 -4.52 -6.26 11.02
N PHE A 202 -4.40 -6.11 9.69
CA PHE A 202 -4.35 -4.80 9.05
C PHE A 202 -5.38 -4.67 7.93
N TYR A 203 -5.34 -5.58 6.95
CA TYR A 203 -6.12 -5.47 5.73
C TYR A 203 -7.62 -5.36 5.98
N ARG A 204 -8.16 -6.24 6.82
CA ARG A 204 -9.60 -6.31 7.09
C ARG A 204 -10.10 -5.04 7.74
N GLU A 205 -9.34 -4.48 8.68
CA GLU A 205 -9.66 -3.22 9.31
C GLU A 205 -9.67 -2.08 8.29
N PHE A 206 -8.57 -1.89 7.55
CA PHE A 206 -8.50 -0.77 6.60
C PHE A 206 -9.49 -0.93 5.44
N SER A 207 -9.85 -2.16 5.08
CA SER A 207 -10.87 -2.42 4.05
C SER A 207 -12.27 -2.05 4.55
N GLN A 208 -12.58 -2.35 5.82
CA GLN A 208 -13.83 -1.90 6.45
C GLN A 208 -13.93 -0.37 6.48
N ASP A 209 -12.81 0.29 6.74
CA ASP A 209 -12.67 1.75 6.79
C ASP A 209 -12.84 2.41 5.42
N ASP A 210 -12.26 1.80 4.37
CA ASP A 210 -12.38 2.27 2.99
C ASP A 210 -13.79 2.09 2.43
N HIS A 211 -14.41 0.93 2.66
CA HIS A 211 -15.79 0.66 2.23
C HIS A 211 -16.87 1.33 3.10
N LEU A 212 -16.48 2.05 4.16
CA LEU A 212 -17.42 2.65 5.12
C LEU A 212 -18.44 1.65 5.67
N SER A 213 -18.02 0.40 5.86
CA SER A 213 -18.81 -0.57 6.64
C SER A 213 -19.06 0.00 8.04
N LEU A 214 -20.12 -0.43 8.73
CA LEU A 214 -20.48 0.17 10.02
C LEU A 214 -19.30 0.27 11.02
N PRO A 215 -18.46 -0.76 11.24
CA PRO A 215 -17.27 -0.64 12.09
C PRO A 215 -16.29 0.44 11.62
N GLY A 216 -16.01 0.49 10.31
CA GLY A 216 -15.10 1.49 9.74
C GLY A 216 -15.67 2.91 9.79
N LEU A 217 -16.95 3.07 9.49
CA LEU A 217 -17.64 4.36 9.64
C LEU A 217 -17.64 4.83 11.10
N ILE A 218 -17.78 3.93 12.07
CA ILE A 218 -17.67 4.28 13.49
C ILE A 218 -16.23 4.72 13.83
N ARG A 219 -15.20 3.97 13.43
CA ARG A 219 -13.79 4.32 13.70
C ARG A 219 -13.41 5.68 13.11
N ARG A 220 -13.80 5.95 11.86
CA ARG A 220 -13.48 7.20 11.16
C ARG A 220 -14.40 8.36 11.54
N GLY A 221 -15.67 8.06 11.79
CA GLY A 221 -16.75 9.05 11.81
C GLY A 221 -17.28 9.40 13.20
N SER A 222 -17.26 8.48 14.16
CA SER A 222 -17.98 8.66 15.45
C SER A 222 -17.51 9.87 16.24
N ASN A 223 -16.22 10.22 16.16
CA ASN A 223 -15.67 11.34 16.91
C ASN A 223 -16.13 12.71 16.37
N PHE A 224 -16.65 12.80 15.14
CA PHE A 224 -17.32 14.00 14.64
C PHE A 224 -18.65 14.28 15.33
N LEU A 225 -19.34 13.23 15.78
CA LEU A 225 -20.65 13.33 16.44
C LEU A 225 -20.56 13.73 17.92
N ARG A 226 -19.35 13.80 18.48
CA ARG A 226 -19.17 14.18 19.88
C ARG A 226 -19.40 15.68 20.10
N PRO A 227 -20.00 16.08 21.24
CA PRO A 227 -20.14 17.49 21.63
C PRO A 227 -18.80 18.24 21.60
N ALA A 228 -18.85 19.56 21.37
CA ALA A 228 -17.66 20.40 21.31
C ALA A 228 -16.93 20.52 22.65
N ASP A 229 -17.67 20.39 23.75
CA ASP A 229 -17.19 20.43 25.14
C ASP A 229 -16.76 19.05 25.69
N ASP A 230 -16.85 17.97 24.89
CA ASP A 230 -16.33 16.67 25.30
C ASP A 230 -14.79 16.71 25.40
N SER A 231 -14.29 16.65 26.63
CA SER A 231 -12.86 16.69 26.96
C SER A 231 -12.04 15.59 26.28
N ARG A 232 -12.66 14.48 25.84
CA ARG A 232 -11.98 13.36 25.17
C ARG A 232 -11.94 13.49 23.65
N LYS A 233 -12.62 14.48 23.05
CA LYS A 233 -12.71 14.63 21.60
C LYS A 233 -11.33 14.83 20.97
N GLU A 234 -10.54 15.73 21.55
CA GLU A 234 -9.18 16.03 21.11
C GLU A 234 -8.23 14.84 21.35
N SER A 235 -8.28 14.22 22.54
CA SER A 235 -7.48 13.02 22.84
C SER A 235 -7.77 11.86 21.90
N THR A 236 -9.03 11.68 21.49
CA THR A 236 -9.42 10.66 20.52
C THR A 236 -8.80 10.93 19.16
N TRP A 237 -8.73 12.20 18.72
CA TRP A 237 -8.04 12.57 17.49
C TRP A 237 -6.54 12.36 17.56
N LYS A 238 -5.91 12.72 18.69
CA LYS A 238 -4.47 12.49 18.92
C LYS A 238 -4.12 11.01 18.85
N LYS A 239 -4.92 10.16 19.51
CA LYS A 239 -4.73 8.70 19.47
C LYS A 239 -4.89 8.16 18.06
N LEU A 240 -5.98 8.49 17.36
CA LEU A 240 -6.21 8.04 15.99
C LEU A 240 -5.06 8.46 15.06
N ARG A 241 -4.63 9.72 15.11
CA ARG A 241 -3.49 10.21 14.34
C ARG A 241 -2.22 9.44 14.64
N SER A 242 -1.91 9.24 15.92
CA SER A 242 -0.72 8.49 16.35
C SER A 242 -0.74 7.08 15.81
N ASP A 243 -1.86 6.36 15.95
CA ASP A 243 -2.00 4.99 15.47
C ASP A 243 -1.78 4.93 13.97
N TRP A 244 -2.49 5.77 13.21
CA TRP A 244 -2.38 5.81 11.75
C TRP A 244 -0.96 6.13 11.26
N VAL A 245 -0.24 7.03 11.94
CA VAL A 245 1.17 7.29 11.62
C VAL A 245 2.05 6.09 11.94
N THR A 246 1.85 5.43 13.07
CA THR A 246 2.59 4.20 13.42
C THR A 246 2.35 3.09 12.39
N TYR A 247 1.10 2.86 11.99
CA TYR A 247 0.78 1.93 10.89
C TYR A 247 1.48 2.33 9.59
N ALA A 248 1.42 3.61 9.21
CA ALA A 248 2.04 4.09 7.98
C ALA A 248 3.55 3.82 7.95
N VAL A 249 4.24 4.10 9.05
CA VAL A 249 5.68 3.88 9.18
C VAL A 249 6.03 2.39 9.07
N VAL A 250 5.30 1.51 9.78
CA VAL A 250 5.52 0.06 9.74
C VAL A 250 5.27 -0.50 8.34
N LEU A 251 4.15 -0.12 7.71
CA LEU A 251 3.85 -0.57 6.35
C LEU A 251 4.83 -0.03 5.31
N PHE A 252 5.26 1.23 5.47
CA PHE A 252 6.26 1.80 4.56
C PHE A 252 7.58 1.04 4.65
N LEU A 253 8.06 0.78 5.87
CA LEU A 253 9.29 0.03 6.07
C LEU A 253 9.16 -1.42 5.59
N ALA A 254 8.02 -2.08 5.82
CA ALA A 254 7.74 -3.41 5.30
C ALA A 254 7.82 -3.44 3.76
N PHE A 255 7.16 -2.48 3.09
CA PHE A 255 7.24 -2.35 1.64
C PHE A 255 8.67 -2.13 1.14
N LEU A 256 9.41 -1.19 1.73
CA LEU A 256 10.82 -0.94 1.37
C LEU A 256 11.69 -2.18 1.59
N THR A 257 11.45 -2.91 2.68
CA THR A 257 12.17 -4.15 2.98
C THR A 257 11.90 -5.23 1.93
N GLU A 258 10.64 -5.44 1.52
CA GLU A 258 10.30 -6.37 0.43
C GLU A 258 10.93 -5.92 -0.90
N MET A 259 10.98 -4.61 -1.20
CA MET A 259 11.66 -4.10 -2.40
C MET A 259 13.15 -4.39 -2.37
N VAL A 260 13.81 -4.13 -1.24
CA VAL A 260 15.24 -4.42 -1.03
C VAL A 260 15.53 -5.90 -1.20
N LEU A 261 14.67 -6.78 -0.66
CA LEU A 261 14.82 -8.23 -0.78
C LEU A 261 14.58 -8.71 -2.22
N LEU A 262 13.49 -8.30 -2.85
CA LEU A 262 13.15 -8.70 -4.23
C LEU A 262 14.20 -8.23 -5.24
N CYS A 263 14.67 -6.99 -5.08
CA CYS A 263 15.68 -6.39 -5.97
C CYS A 263 17.12 -6.69 -5.53
N ASN A 264 17.32 -7.48 -4.48
CA ASN A 264 18.62 -7.82 -3.92
C ASN A 264 19.55 -6.60 -3.73
N LEU A 265 19.00 -5.51 -3.18
CA LEU A 265 19.75 -4.28 -2.95
C LEU A 265 20.62 -4.40 -1.70
N ASP A 266 21.80 -3.79 -1.70
CA ASP A 266 22.71 -3.73 -0.55
C ASP A 266 22.25 -2.69 0.49
N LEU A 267 21.04 -2.89 1.01
CA LEU A 267 20.37 -2.00 1.97
C LEU A 267 19.81 -2.75 3.19
N ARG A 268 20.01 -4.07 3.28
CA ARG A 268 19.53 -4.90 4.41
C ARG A 268 19.97 -4.36 5.79
N PRO A 269 21.23 -3.93 6.00
CA PRO A 269 21.64 -3.35 7.28
C PRO A 269 20.85 -2.10 7.67
N ARG A 270 20.49 -1.26 6.68
CA ARG A 270 19.66 -0.07 6.92
C ARG A 270 18.23 -0.45 7.29
N CYS A 271 17.64 -1.45 6.62
CA CYS A 271 16.34 -2.00 7.00
C CYS A 271 16.37 -2.52 8.45
N SER A 272 17.37 -3.34 8.80
CA SER A 272 17.52 -3.89 10.16
C SER A 272 17.66 -2.80 11.23
N TYR A 273 18.44 -1.76 10.94
CA TYR A 273 18.60 -0.63 11.86
C TYR A 273 17.27 0.08 12.15
N ILE A 274 16.49 0.39 11.12
CA ILE A 274 15.21 1.10 11.29
C ILE A 274 14.19 0.20 11.99
N TRP A 275 14.12 -1.10 11.65
CA TRP A 275 13.30 -2.05 12.39
C TRP A 275 13.69 -2.09 13.87
N GLY A 276 15.00 -2.12 14.17
CA GLY A 276 15.51 -2.04 15.55
C GLY A 276 14.95 -0.86 16.33
N ILE A 277 14.90 0.33 15.72
CA ILE A 277 14.30 1.51 16.35
C ILE A 277 12.79 1.32 16.55
N LEU A 278 12.05 0.91 15.50
CA LEU A 278 10.58 0.85 15.57
C LEU A 278 10.05 -0.14 16.60
N LYS A 279 10.74 -1.26 16.82
CA LYS A 279 10.37 -2.28 17.81
C LYS A 279 10.37 -1.75 19.24
N GLU A 280 11.24 -0.78 19.53
CA GLU A 280 11.27 -0.13 20.83
C GLU A 280 9.99 0.68 21.09
N TYR A 281 9.32 1.18 20.05
CA TYR A 281 8.12 2.03 20.19
C TYR A 281 6.80 1.32 19.90
N SER A 282 6.82 0.21 19.16
CA SER A 282 5.61 -0.45 18.65
C SER A 282 5.73 -1.97 18.70
N SER A 283 4.88 -2.63 19.49
CA SER A 283 4.80 -4.10 19.52
C SER A 283 4.41 -4.66 18.17
N MET A 284 3.53 -3.98 17.45
CA MET A 284 3.15 -4.33 16.09
C MET A 284 4.35 -4.29 15.12
N ALA A 285 5.29 -3.34 15.30
CA ALA A 285 6.51 -3.34 14.50
C ALA A 285 7.39 -4.56 14.82
N ALA A 286 7.44 -5.00 16.08
CA ALA A 286 8.13 -6.23 16.48
C ALA A 286 7.49 -7.46 15.87
N GLU A 287 6.18 -7.59 15.96
CA GLU A 287 5.43 -8.71 15.38
C GLU A 287 5.63 -8.81 13.85
N VAL A 288 5.53 -7.70 13.11
CA VAL A 288 5.76 -7.68 11.66
C VAL A 288 7.21 -8.07 11.32
N TYR A 289 8.17 -7.58 12.09
CA TYR A 289 9.58 -7.91 11.90
C TYR A 289 9.85 -9.40 12.15
N GLU A 290 9.40 -9.94 13.27
CA GLU A 290 9.57 -11.34 13.67
C GLU A 290 8.86 -12.28 12.69
N ALA A 291 7.65 -11.93 12.25
CA ALA A 291 6.86 -12.77 11.34
C ALA A 291 7.46 -12.90 9.93
N ARG A 292 8.36 -12.01 9.50
CA ARG A 292 8.81 -11.97 8.10
C ARG A 292 10.26 -11.58 7.87
N TYR A 293 10.77 -10.58 8.58
CA TYR A 293 12.02 -9.91 8.22
C TYR A 293 13.23 -10.32 9.05
N GLU A 294 13.02 -10.87 10.24
CA GLU A 294 14.12 -11.24 11.15
C GLU A 294 15.14 -12.16 10.47
N THR A 295 14.69 -13.28 9.92
CA THR A 295 15.59 -14.24 9.25
C THR A 295 16.11 -13.72 7.91
N LYS A 296 15.28 -12.99 7.16
CA LYS A 296 15.61 -12.52 5.80
C LYS A 296 16.62 -11.38 5.76
N LEU A 297 16.70 -10.60 6.83
CA LEU A 297 17.66 -9.51 6.95
C LEU A 297 18.97 -9.92 7.62
N MET A 298 19.03 -11.12 8.19
CA MET A 298 20.26 -11.72 8.74
C MET A 298 21.00 -12.61 7.71
N ALA A 299 20.30 -13.07 6.67
CA ALA A 299 20.85 -13.80 5.53
C ALA A 299 21.49 -12.85 4.49
#